data_AF-C2E6D6-F1
#
_entry.id   AF-C2E6D6-F1
#
_cell.length_a   1.000
_cell.length_b   1.000
_cell.length_c   1.000
_cell.angle_alpha   90.00
_cell.angle_beta   90.00
_cell.angle_gamma   90.00
#
_symmetry.space_group_name_H-M   'P 1'
#
loop_
_entity.id
_entity.type
_entity.pdbx_description
1 polymer ?
#
loop_
_entity_poly.entity_id
_entity_poly.type
_entity_poly.pdbx_seq_one_letter_code
_entity_poly.pdbx_strand_id
1 'polypeptide(L)' 'MNKSSNYASQYRQRLIDSQVIIEAGYGKVSFSLPFMKEFLLKAAEFYNIGE' A
#
# COMPACT_ATOMS: atom_id res chain seq x y z
N MET A 1 -11.49 -3.75 7.85
CA MET A 1 -10.16 -4.22 8.34
C MET A 1 -10.14 -4.16 9.86
N ASN A 2 -10.05 -5.30 10.54
CA ASN A 2 -10.14 -5.40 12.00
C ASN A 2 -8.74 -5.32 12.67
N LYS A 3 -7.96 -4.28 12.36
CA LYS A 3 -6.59 -4.09 12.87
C LYS A 3 -6.52 -2.83 13.72
N SER A 4 -5.70 -2.85 14.78
CA SER A 4 -5.53 -1.70 15.67
C SER A 4 -4.82 -0.54 14.98
N SER A 5 -5.09 0.69 15.43
CA SER A 5 -4.42 1.89 14.91
C SER A 5 -2.89 1.82 15.07
N ASN A 6 -2.41 1.23 16.16
CA ASN A 6 -0.97 1.01 16.38
C ASN A 6 -0.37 0.06 15.32
N TYR A 7 -1.05 -1.05 15.03
CA TYR A 7 -0.61 -1.97 13.99
C TYR A 7 -0.55 -1.29 12.62
N ALA A 8 -1.57 -0.51 12.26
CA ALA A 8 -1.61 0.23 11.00
C ALA A 8 -0.45 1.24 10.90
N SER A 9 -0.15 1.96 12.00
CA SER A 9 0.97 2.91 12.06
C SER A 9 2.33 2.22 11.86
N GLN A 10 2.59 1.13 12.59
CA GLN A 10 3.83 0.37 12.43
C GLN A 10 3.96 -0.28 11.05
N TYR A 11 2.85 -0.75 10.48
CA TYR A 11 2.86 -1.29 9.13
C TYR A 11 3.14 -0.21 8.08
N ARG A 12 2.53 0.98 8.21
CA ARG A 12 2.86 2.14 7.38
C ARG A 12 4.35 2.47 7.45
N GLN A 13 4.92 2.55 8.66
CA GLN A 13 6.34 2.86 8.83
C GLN A 13 7.23 1.83 8.13
N ARG A 14 6.96 0.53 8.31
CA ARG A 14 7.72 -0.54 7.63
C ARG A 14 7.68 -0.42 6.11
N LEU A 15 6.54 -0.05 5.53
CA LEU A 15 6.42 0.14 4.08
C LEU A 15 7.14 1.40 3.57
N ILE A 16 7.24 2.45 4.40
CA ILE A 16 8.04 3.64 4.10
C ILE A 16 9.53 3.29 4.15
N ASP A 17 9.97 2.61 5.21
CA ASP A 17 11.36 2.18 5.40
C ASP A 17 11.83 1.26 4.26
N SER A 18 10.93 0.39 3.77
CA SER A 18 11.18 -0.49 2.63
C SER A 18 10.98 0.19 1.27
N GLN A 19 10.71 1.49 1.23
CA GLN A 19 10.49 2.29 0.01
C GLN A 19 9.37 1.76 -0.89
N VAL A 20 8.33 1.12 -0.34
CA VAL A 20 7.17 0.67 -1.13
C VAL A 20 6.16 1.81 -1.27
N ILE A 21 6.01 2.61 -0.23
CA ILE A 21 5.14 3.80 -0.21
C ILE A 21 5.92 5.02 0.28
N ILE A 22 5.42 6.21 -0.07
CA ILE A 22 5.94 7.51 0.36
C ILE A 22 4.81 8.35 0.96
N GLU A 23 5.17 9.37 1.73
CA GLU A 23 4.19 10.34 2.23
C GLU A 23 3.60 11.16 1.09
N ALA A 24 2.27 11.34 1.09
CA ALA A 24 1.54 12.07 0.05
C ALA A 24 0.64 13.18 0.64
N GLY A 25 0.99 13.65 1.85
CA GLY A 25 0.21 14.62 2.63
C GLY A 25 -0.37 14.03 3.90
N TYR A 26 -1.12 14.85 4.65
CA TYR A 26 -1.63 14.49 5.97
C TYR A 26 -2.48 13.21 5.95
N GLY A 27 -1.98 12.15 6.59
CA GLY A 27 -2.63 10.83 6.65
C GLY A 27 -2.69 10.08 5.32
N LYS A 28 -1.99 10.56 4.27
CA LYS A 28 -2.02 9.97 2.92
C LYS A 28 -0.66 9.42 2.53
N VAL A 29 -0.69 8.36 1.72
CA VAL A 29 0.49 7.71 1.16
C VAL A 29 0.27 7.45 -0.33
N SER A 30 1.36 7.43 -1.08
CA SER A 30 1.39 6.99 -2.48
C SER A 30 2.38 5.85 -2.65
N PHE A 31 2.26 5.05 -3.70
CA PHE A 31 3.34 4.15 -4.07
C PHE A 31 4.58 4.95 -4.47
N SER A 32 5.76 4.45 -4.12
CA SER A 32 7.04 5.01 -4.55
C SER A 32 7.25 4.80 -6.05
N LEU A 33 6.82 3.65 -6.56
CA LEU A 33 6.94 3.28 -7.96
C LEU A 33 5.77 3.85 -8.77
N PRO A 34 6.03 4.57 -9.87
CA PRO A 34 4.99 5.02 -10.79
C PRO A 34 4.16 3.87 -11.32
N PHE A 35 2.86 4.10 -11.50
CA PHE A 35 1.88 3.14 -12.06
C PHE A 35 1.70 1.83 -11.27
N MET A 36 2.23 1.74 -10.05
CA MET A 36 2.16 0.52 -9.23
C MET A 36 0.72 0.15 -8.86
N LYS A 37 -0.15 1.15 -8.64
CA LYS A 37 -1.57 0.91 -8.35
C LYS A 37 -2.24 0.19 -9.53
N GLU A 38 -2.03 0.71 -10.74
CA GLU A 38 -2.57 0.19 -11.99
C GLU A 38 -2.05 -1.22 -12.26
N PHE A 39 -0.76 -1.45 -12.02
CA PHE A 39 -0.15 -2.77 -12.11
C PHE A 39 -0.81 -3.77 -11.15
N LEU A 40 -0.96 -3.43 -9.86
CA LEU A 40 -1.55 -4.32 -8.86
C LEU A 40 -3.02 -4.65 -9.18
N LEU A 41 -3.79 -3.68 -9.68
CA LEU A 41 -5.18 -3.89 -10.08
C LEU A 41 -5.29 -4.87 -11.27
N LYS A 42 -4.46 -4.68 -12.30
CA LYS A 42 -4.39 -5.61 -13.43
C LYS A 42 -3.93 -7.00 -12.99
N ALA A 43 -2.92 -7.08 -12.12
CA ALA A 43 -2.45 -8.34 -11.58
C ALA A 43 -3.55 -9.07 -10.80
N ALA A 44 -4.32 -8.37 -9.97
CA ALA A 44 -5.44 -8.97 -9.24
C ALA A 44 -6.49 -9.57 -10.19
N GLU A 45 -6.80 -8.89 -11.30
CA GLU A 45 -7.69 -9.40 -12.36
C GLU A 45 -7.11 -10.64 -13.04
N PHE A 46 -5.83 -10.63 -13.43
CA PHE A 46 -5.20 -11.77 -14.10
C PHE A 46 -5.06 -13.02 -13.22
N TYR A 47 -4.82 -12.83 -11.92
CA TYR A 47 -4.55 -13.92 -10.98
C TYR A 47 -5.78 -14.30 -10.13
N ASN A 48 -6.96 -13.72 -10.39
CA ASN A 48 -8.18 -13.88 -9.57
C ASN A 48 -7.93 -13.68 -8.07
N ILE A 49 -7.07 -12.71 -7.71
CA ILE A 49 -6.76 -12.44 -6.30
C ILE A 49 -7.90 -11.57 -5.74
N GLY A 50 -8.88 -12.21 -5.10
CA GLY A 50 -10.02 -11.49 -4.50
C GLY A 50 -11.35 -12.23 -4.50
N GLU A 51 -11.48 -13.38 -5.17
CA GLU A 51 -12.50 -14.40 -4.88
C GLU A 51 -12.02 -15.35 -3.77
#